data_AF-A0A350F3E6-F1
#
_entry.id   AF-A0A350F3E6-F1
#
_cell.length_a   1.000
_cell.length_b   1.000
_cell.length_c   1.000
_cell.angle_alpha   90.00
_cell.angle_beta   90.00
_cell.angle_gamma   90.00
#
_symmetry.space_group_name_H-M   'P 1'
#
loop_
_entity.id
_entity.type
_entity.pdbx_description
1 polymer ?
#
loop_
_entity_poly.entity_id
_entity_poly.type
_entity_poly.pdbx_seq_one_letter_code
_entity_poly.pdbx_strand_id
1 'polypeptide(L)'
;MIMKQFQLALCASLLFATALFAAEEPFSPYAPGERARVVVVEDPRTIVDLKVDAAAVRSLVDRGMLTWTGEEQVGAAWRKVVHTNDVVGIKVHSAPGRLAGTRPAVVAGIVSGLLRP
;
A
#
# COMPACT_ATOMS: atom_id res chain seq x y z
N MET A 1 -25.32 57.51 0.81
CA MET A 1 -24.16 57.14 -0.05
C MET A 1 -23.25 56.09 0.60
N ILE A 2 -23.11 56.07 1.93
CA ILE A 2 -22.30 55.12 2.73
C ILE A 2 -22.81 53.66 2.71
N MET A 3 -24.12 53.43 2.54
CA MET A 3 -24.73 52.09 2.65
C MET A 3 -24.50 51.17 1.42
N LYS A 4 -24.24 51.74 0.23
CA LYS A 4 -23.92 50.95 -0.98
C LYS A 4 -22.48 50.41 -0.99
N GLN A 5 -21.54 51.13 -0.37
CA GLN A 5 -20.14 50.73 -0.26
C GLN A 5 -19.99 49.51 0.67
N PHE A 6 -20.84 49.43 1.71
CA PHE A 6 -20.83 48.32 2.66
C PHE A 6 -21.39 47.01 2.07
N GLN A 7 -22.39 47.09 1.20
CA GLN A 7 -22.92 45.90 0.51
C GLN A 7 -21.96 45.34 -0.55
N LEU A 8 -21.22 46.20 -1.25
CA LEU A 8 -20.21 45.74 -2.23
C LEU A 8 -19.04 45.02 -1.55
N ALA A 9 -18.58 45.53 -0.40
CA ALA A 9 -17.49 44.93 0.36
C ALA A 9 -17.86 43.54 0.93
N LEU A 10 -19.11 43.36 1.38
CA LEU A 10 -19.59 42.09 1.94
C LEU A 10 -19.72 40.99 0.87
N CYS A 11 -20.15 41.33 -0.35
CA CYS A 11 -20.19 40.40 -1.48
C CYS A 11 -18.79 39.99 -1.98
N ALA A 12 -17.81 40.90 -1.95
CA ALA A 12 -16.44 40.59 -2.36
C ALA A 12 -15.74 39.65 -1.38
N SER A 13 -16.01 39.76 -0.07
CA SER A 13 -15.44 38.85 0.94
C SER A 13 -16.02 37.43 0.89
N LEU A 14 -17.30 37.26 0.53
CA LEU A 14 -17.91 35.93 0.39
C LEU A 14 -17.45 35.18 -0.88
N LEU A 15 -17.12 35.90 -1.96
CA LEU A 15 -16.58 35.30 -3.19
C LEU A 15 -15.10 34.90 -3.06
N PHE A 16 -14.35 35.52 -2.14
CA PHE A 16 -12.94 35.18 -1.92
C PHE A 16 -12.78 33.93 -1.02
N ALA A 17 -13.71 33.71 -0.08
CA ALA A 17 -13.65 32.56 0.82
C ALA A 17 -13.95 31.21 0.13
N THR A 18 -14.69 31.20 -0.98
CA THR A 18 -14.97 29.98 -1.76
C THR A 18 -13.78 29.51 -2.60
N ALA A 19 -12.78 30.35 -2.83
CA ALA A 19 -11.62 30.00 -3.67
C ALA A 19 -10.51 29.23 -2.92
N LEU A 20 -10.62 29.06 -1.60
CA LEU A 20 -9.60 28.40 -0.77
C LEU A 20 -9.86 26.90 -0.56
N PHE A 21 -11.02 26.38 -0.94
CA PHE A 21 -11.25 24.94 -1.05
C PHE A 21 -11.09 24.52 -2.51
N ALA A 22 -9.83 24.42 -2.95
CA ALA A 22 -9.54 23.56 -4.08
C ALA A 22 -10.03 22.15 -3.69
N ALA A 23 -10.94 21.58 -4.48
CA ALA A 23 -11.25 20.17 -4.39
C ALA A 23 -9.92 19.42 -4.52
N GLU A 24 -9.61 18.55 -3.56
CA GLU A 24 -8.45 17.68 -3.66
C GLU A 24 -8.69 16.81 -4.90
N GLU A 25 -7.95 17.07 -5.98
CA GLU A 25 -7.96 16.20 -7.15
C GLU A 25 -7.68 14.78 -6.64
N PRO A 26 -8.52 13.78 -6.97
CA PRO A 26 -8.33 12.43 -6.48
C PRO A 26 -6.90 12.01 -6.81
N PHE A 27 -6.11 11.76 -5.76
CA PHE A 27 -4.73 11.30 -5.91
C PHE A 27 -4.75 10.05 -6.80
N SER A 28 -4.33 10.22 -8.06
CA SER A 28 -4.01 9.12 -8.95
C SER A 28 -2.51 8.92 -8.86
N PRO A 29 -2.02 7.88 -8.14
CA PRO A 29 -0.60 7.58 -8.10
C PRO A 29 -0.04 7.15 -9.47
N TYR A 30 -0.89 7.05 -10.50
CA TYR A 30 -0.53 6.53 -11.81
C TYR A 30 -0.81 7.55 -12.90
N ALA A 31 0.12 7.66 -13.84
CA ALA A 31 -0.11 8.42 -15.07
C ALA A 31 -1.15 7.71 -15.95
N PRO A 32 -1.94 8.44 -16.76
CA PRO A 32 -2.85 7.82 -17.73
C PRO A 32 -2.09 6.83 -18.64
N GLY A 33 -2.49 5.56 -18.59
CA GLY A 33 -1.86 4.48 -19.38
C GLY A 33 -0.77 3.68 -18.67
N GLU A 34 -0.36 4.06 -17.46
CA GLU A 34 0.59 3.30 -16.65
C GLU A 34 -0.06 2.00 -16.12
N ARG A 35 0.62 0.87 -16.28
CA ARG A 35 0.13 -0.46 -15.88
C ARG A 35 0.89 -0.93 -14.64
N ALA A 36 0.18 -1.21 -13.56
CA ALA A 36 0.77 -1.87 -12.40
C ALA A 36 1.28 -3.27 -12.78
N ARG A 37 2.51 -3.61 -12.36
CA ARG A 37 3.06 -4.96 -12.51
C ARG A 37 2.63 -5.82 -11.33
N VAL A 38 1.95 -6.94 -11.62
CA VAL A 38 1.54 -7.94 -10.64
C VAL A 38 2.36 -9.21 -10.83
N VAL A 39 2.88 -9.75 -9.73
CA VAL A 39 3.58 -11.05 -9.69
C VAL A 39 2.75 -12.02 -8.87
N VAL A 40 2.59 -13.23 -9.39
CA VAL A 40 1.87 -14.32 -8.72
C VAL A 40 2.85 -15.44 -8.43
N VAL A 41 2.84 -15.92 -7.19
CA VAL A 41 3.61 -17.07 -6.74
C VAL A 41 2.69 -18.04 -6.04
N GLU A 42 2.81 -19.32 -6.37
CA GLU A 42 1.94 -20.37 -5.88
C GLU A 42 2.76 -21.57 -5.37
N ASP A 43 2.25 -22.22 -4.32
CA ASP A 43 2.74 -23.50 -3.82
C ASP A 43 1.57 -24.24 -3.16
N PRO A 44 1.10 -25.36 -3.73
CA PRO A 44 -0.04 -26.10 -3.22
C PRO A 44 0.22 -26.73 -1.84
N ARG A 45 1.47 -26.80 -1.39
CA ARG A 45 1.85 -27.39 -0.09
C ARG A 45 1.71 -26.41 1.08
N THR A 46 1.37 -25.15 0.79
CA THR A 46 1.26 -24.10 1.82
C THR A 46 0.07 -24.27 2.75
N ILE A 47 -0.96 -24.98 2.29
CA ILE A 47 -2.14 -25.31 3.08
C ILE A 47 -2.47 -26.78 2.87
N VAL A 48 -2.38 -27.57 3.95
CA VAL A 48 -2.76 -28.99 3.97
C VAL A 48 -3.73 -29.19 5.12
N ASP A 49 -4.89 -29.81 4.86
CA ASP A 49 -5.94 -30.03 5.88
C ASP A 49 -6.34 -28.76 6.64
N LEU A 50 -6.44 -27.63 5.93
CA LEU A 50 -6.71 -26.29 6.47
C LEU A 50 -5.65 -25.77 7.47
N LYS A 51 -4.51 -26.47 7.60
CA LYS A 51 -3.34 -26.04 8.37
C LYS A 51 -2.35 -25.35 7.44
N VAL A 52 -1.88 -24.19 7.88
CA VAL A 52 -0.91 -23.39 7.12
C VAL A 52 0.50 -23.86 7.46
N ASP A 53 1.29 -24.21 6.45
CA ASP A 53 2.73 -24.39 6.58
C ASP A 53 3.42 -23.02 6.49
N ALA A 54 3.85 -22.51 7.65
CA ALA A 54 4.49 -21.21 7.74
C ALA A 54 5.85 -21.15 7.01
N ALA A 55 6.58 -22.27 6.89
CA ALA A 55 7.84 -22.30 6.17
C ALA A 55 7.63 -22.23 4.66
N ALA A 56 6.65 -22.98 4.15
CA ALA A 56 6.26 -22.91 2.75
C ALA A 56 5.75 -21.50 2.37
N VAL A 57 4.96 -20.85 3.25
CA VAL A 57 4.51 -19.47 3.04
C VAL A 57 5.68 -18.48 3.05
N ARG A 58 6.66 -18.62 3.94
CA ARG A 58 7.88 -17.80 3.93
C ARG A 58 8.64 -17.95 2.61
N SER A 59 8.81 -19.18 2.13
CA SER A 59 9.44 -19.44 0.83
C SER A 59 8.69 -18.78 -0.33
N LEU A 60 7.34 -18.75 -0.28
CA LEU A 60 6.55 -18.01 -1.25
C LEU A 60 6.81 -16.50 -1.20
N VAL A 61 6.85 -15.90 -0.01
CA VAL A 61 7.16 -14.47 0.15
C VAL A 61 8.54 -14.16 -0.43
N ASP A 62 9.54 -14.98 -0.09
CA ASP A 62 10.91 -14.83 -0.62
C ASP A 62 10.92 -14.92 -2.16
N ARG A 63 10.28 -15.94 -2.75
CA ARG A 63 10.15 -16.07 -4.22
C ARG A 63 9.42 -14.90 -4.86
N GLY A 64 8.37 -14.39 -4.21
CA GLY A 64 7.61 -13.23 -4.66
C GLY A 64 8.49 -11.99 -4.74
N MET A 65 9.30 -11.75 -3.70
CA MET A 65 10.24 -10.63 -3.65
C MET A 65 11.34 -10.73 -4.71
N LEU A 66 11.95 -11.90 -4.86
CA LEU A 66 12.98 -12.14 -5.89
C LEU A 66 12.40 -11.90 -7.31
N THR A 67 11.23 -12.49 -7.58
CA THR A 67 10.56 -12.35 -8.88
C THR A 67 10.10 -10.92 -9.14
N TRP A 68 9.64 -10.21 -8.10
CA TRP A 68 9.18 -8.83 -8.23
C TRP A 68 10.33 -7.85 -8.45
N THR A 69 11.45 -8.03 -7.77
CA THR A 69 12.58 -7.08 -7.81
C THR A 69 13.67 -7.42 -8.83
N GLY A 70 13.66 -8.66 -9.35
CA GLY A 70 14.68 -9.20 -10.24
C GLY A 70 16.01 -9.52 -9.54
N GLU A 71 16.02 -9.50 -8.21
CA GLU A 71 17.21 -9.84 -7.41
C GLU A 71 17.36 -11.34 -7.25
N GLU A 72 18.60 -11.78 -7.05
CA GLU A 72 18.92 -13.19 -6.76
C GLU A 72 18.94 -13.48 -5.25
N GLN A 73 19.09 -12.43 -4.43
CA GLN A 73 19.20 -12.55 -2.98
C GLN A 73 18.07 -11.84 -2.25
N VAL A 74 17.45 -12.52 -1.28
CA VAL A 74 16.25 -12.03 -0.58
C VAL A 74 16.49 -10.69 0.12
N GLY A 75 17.62 -10.53 0.81
CA GLY A 75 17.97 -9.26 1.46
C GLY A 75 18.14 -8.12 0.45
N ALA A 76 18.75 -8.38 -0.71
CA ALA A 76 18.87 -7.40 -1.79
C ALA A 76 17.50 -6.99 -2.34
N ALA A 77 16.57 -7.95 -2.47
CA ALA A 77 15.20 -7.68 -2.88
C ALA A 77 14.48 -6.72 -1.92
N TRP A 78 14.57 -6.95 -0.61
CA TRP A 78 13.96 -6.06 0.38
C TRP A 78 14.61 -4.67 0.40
N ARG A 79 15.94 -4.58 0.33
CA ARG A 79 16.66 -3.29 0.28
C ARG A 79 16.34 -2.44 -0.95
N LYS A 80 15.77 -3.02 -2.02
CA LYS A 80 15.28 -2.28 -3.18
C LYS A 80 14.01 -1.49 -2.92
N VAL A 81 13.25 -1.83 -1.86
CA VAL A 81 11.90 -1.30 -1.63
C VAL A 81 11.71 -0.66 -0.27
N VAL A 82 12.61 -0.93 0.68
CA VAL A 82 12.63 -0.32 2.02
C VAL A 82 14.07 -0.06 2.48
N HIS A 83 14.24 0.95 3.33
CA HIS A 83 15.49 1.30 3.99
C HIS A 83 15.39 1.09 5.51
N THR A 84 16.54 0.98 6.19
CA THR A 84 16.62 0.61 7.63
C THR A 84 15.87 1.56 8.57
N ASN A 85 15.65 2.82 8.16
CA ASN A 85 14.97 3.84 8.96
C ASN A 85 13.52 4.07 8.54
N ASP A 86 12.99 3.26 7.62
CA ASP A 86 11.62 3.40 7.15
C ASP A 86 10.63 2.85 8.16
N VAL A 87 9.50 3.55 8.34
CA VAL A 87 8.34 3.02 9.04
C VAL A 87 7.43 2.34 8.01
N VAL A 88 7.39 1.01 8.04
CA VAL A 88 6.64 0.21 7.05
C VAL A 88 5.25 -0.16 7.57
N GLY A 89 4.21 0.34 6.91
CA GLY A 89 2.83 -0.07 7.15
C GLY A 89 2.42 -1.28 6.30
N ILE A 90 1.84 -2.32 6.92
CA ILE A 90 1.34 -3.51 6.21
C ILE A 90 -0.19 -3.50 6.23
N LYS A 91 -0.80 -3.30 5.06
CA LYS A 91 -2.26 -3.37 4.91
C LYS A 91 -2.72 -4.82 4.80
N VAL A 92 -3.57 -5.24 5.72
CA VAL A 92 -4.09 -6.62 5.81
C VAL A 92 -5.58 -6.64 5.52
N HIS A 93 -6.02 -7.54 4.64
CA HIS A 93 -7.45 -7.77 4.40
C HIS A 93 -7.94 -8.94 5.23
N SER A 94 -8.52 -8.65 6.41
CA SER A 94 -8.90 -9.64 7.42
C SER A 94 -10.41 -9.90 7.53
N ALA A 95 -11.25 -9.02 6.98
CA ALA A 95 -12.72 -9.09 7.12
C ALA A 95 -13.34 -10.45 6.74
N PRO A 96 -12.89 -11.17 5.68
CA PRO A 96 -13.43 -12.48 5.32
C PRO A 96 -13.07 -13.62 6.30
N GLY A 97 -12.33 -13.32 7.37
CA GLY A 97 -11.96 -14.27 8.40
C GLY A 97 -10.94 -15.32 7.95
N ARG A 98 -10.87 -16.42 8.70
CA ARG A 98 -9.81 -17.42 8.53
C ARG A 98 -9.77 -18.05 7.15
N LEU A 99 -10.88 -18.18 6.44
CA LEU A 99 -10.93 -18.96 5.19
C LEU A 99 -10.44 -18.17 3.97
N ALA A 100 -10.84 -16.90 3.86
CA ALA A 100 -10.61 -16.08 2.68
C ALA A 100 -9.82 -14.78 2.94
N GLY A 101 -9.52 -14.46 4.21
CA GLY A 101 -8.67 -13.33 4.57
C GLY A 101 -7.17 -13.65 4.43
N THR A 102 -6.34 -12.62 4.47
CA THR A 102 -4.89 -12.76 4.53
C THR A 102 -4.48 -13.63 5.73
N ARG A 103 -3.70 -14.68 5.49
CA ARG A 103 -3.22 -15.55 6.58
C ARG A 103 -2.15 -14.83 7.41
N PRO A 104 -2.18 -14.94 8.75
CA PRO A 104 -1.12 -14.36 9.61
C PRO A 104 0.29 -14.81 9.22
N ALA A 105 0.45 -16.02 8.70
CA ALA A 105 1.73 -16.54 8.21
C ALA A 105 2.33 -15.70 7.06
N VAL A 106 1.50 -15.07 6.22
CA VAL A 106 1.97 -14.18 5.14
C VAL A 106 2.58 -12.92 5.75
N VAL A 107 1.89 -12.31 6.71
CA VAL A 107 2.38 -11.12 7.44
C VAL A 107 3.68 -11.46 8.19
N ALA A 108 3.73 -12.61 8.86
CA ALA A 108 4.94 -13.07 9.54
C ALA A 108 6.11 -13.31 8.57
N GLY A 109 5.83 -13.79 7.35
CA GLY A 109 6.82 -13.92 6.30
C GLY A 109 7.37 -12.58 5.82
N ILE A 110 6.50 -11.58 5.63
CA ILE A 110 6.90 -10.21 5.28
C ILE A 110 7.78 -9.62 6.38
N VAL A 111 7.35 -9.69 7.65
CA VAL A 111 8.14 -9.19 8.80
C VAL A 111 9.49 -9.89 8.88
N SER A 112 9.53 -11.21 8.67
CA SER A 112 10.79 -11.97 8.67
C SER A 112 11.73 -11.50 7.56
N GLY A 113 11.21 -11.15 6.39
CA GLY A 113 11.98 -10.61 5.27
C GLY A 113 12.53 -9.21 5.55
N LEU A 114 11.71 -8.32 6.08
CA LEU A 114 12.09 -6.95 6.45
C LEU A 114 13.21 -6.91 7.52
N LEU A 115 13.26 -7.90 8.40
CA LEU A 115 14.28 -8.01 9.46
C LEU A 115 15.59 -8.66 8.97
N ARG A 116 15.69 -9.08 7.70
CA ARG A 116 16.93 -9.57 7.11
C ARG A 116 17.63 -8.40 6.40
N PRO A 117 18.72 -7.85 6.98
CA PRO A 117 19.44 -6.76 6.35
C PRO A 117 20.05 -7.14 5.02
#